data_AF-A0A3M1HPS3-F1
#
_entry.id   AF-A0A3M1HPS3-F1
#
_cell.length_a   1.000
_cell.length_b   1.000
_cell.length_c   1.000
_cell.angle_alpha   90.00
_cell.angle_beta   90.00
_cell.angle_gamma   90.00
#
_symmetry.space_group_name_H-M   'P 1'
#
loop_
_entity.id
_entity.type
_entity.pdbx_description
1 polymer ?
#
loop_
_entity_poly.entity_id
_entity_poly.type
_entity_poly.pdbx_seq_one_letter_code
_entity_poly.pdbx_strand_id
1 'polypeptide(L)'
;TPTQSSTPTLTPTPTQTTTPTLTPTSTPTLTPTPTATSCAPDIYEPDDSAAQANPIPTDGTLFSHNFEPAYDTDWHSFQAIKNWTYVMWTANLGSQTDTIIFLVDMDGSTVIDMDDDGGSGFASLLTWTATGTGTYYIRVEEYSNTGGCLPYDVGIRASPPVYLPIIYRQYQRPYATTTPTATPTPTRTPTPQPTACVPRWLYNVPVPDLPKGVALEGNRLYVGLFDTSSLGVIDTGGPSYLRTVPSVGLGSNGVAVSNGKVYMANRNSGTVSVFAAADPQTLLRTLPVGSLPFGVAANATRVFVANFGSNTVTIIDSTNDTIVATVPVGSQPTLPAASATAVFVPLYSGGGLSGVRALDNNGANLGYVQTGLGPFAAAYDATTDRLYVSHWGDHEIDILQGSTLTPLDRFTTPGRPYALAVNPLKQRLFVVGAANDAIYVYELPSKIHLASLAMQPIGDAHGGQGIAIANNLVYVPIYESRHVSVIHDQCP
;
A
#
# COMPACT_ATOMS: atom_id res chain seq x y z
N THR A 1 -47.79 58.52 25.47
CA THR A 1 -48.90 59.11 24.71
C THR A 1 -48.48 59.34 23.29
N PRO A 2 -48.77 58.42 22.34
CA PRO A 2 -48.64 58.68 20.91
C PRO A 2 -50.03 58.85 20.26
N THR A 3 -50.06 59.71 19.26
CA THR A 3 -51.23 60.26 18.56
C THR A 3 -51.94 59.27 17.62
N GLN A 4 -53.22 59.57 17.41
CA GLN A 4 -54.28 58.72 16.88
C GLN A 4 -54.17 58.39 15.38
N SER A 5 -54.62 57.18 15.05
CA SER A 5 -55.04 56.73 13.72
C SER A 5 -56.58 56.69 13.68
N SER A 6 -57.20 57.17 12.60
CA SER A 6 -58.64 56.98 12.35
C SER A 6 -58.90 56.72 10.86
N THR A 7 -59.66 55.65 10.63
CA THR A 7 -60.06 54.98 9.38
C THR A 7 -61.19 55.75 8.64
N PRO A 8 -61.57 55.36 7.41
CA PRO A 8 -62.81 54.59 7.35
C PRO A 8 -62.88 53.47 6.30
N THR A 9 -63.55 52.42 6.75
CA THR A 9 -64.05 51.24 6.06
C THR A 9 -65.26 51.57 5.16
N LEU A 10 -65.42 50.90 4.02
CA LEU A 10 -66.72 50.71 3.38
C LEU A 10 -67.06 49.23 3.19
N THR A 11 -68.31 48.96 3.52
CA THR A 11 -69.01 47.71 3.82
C THR A 11 -69.56 47.03 2.56
N PRO A 12 -69.81 45.70 2.55
CA PRO A 12 -70.09 44.93 1.33
C PRO A 12 -71.57 44.88 0.97
N THR A 13 -71.90 44.50 -0.27
CA THR A 13 -73.26 44.19 -0.73
C THR A 13 -73.29 42.78 -1.36
N PRO A 14 -74.35 41.97 -1.12
CA PRO A 14 -74.30 40.53 -1.31
C PRO A 14 -74.91 40.00 -2.62
N THR A 15 -74.25 38.93 -3.11
CA THR A 15 -74.68 37.68 -3.76
C THR A 15 -75.97 37.60 -4.59
N GLN A 16 -75.84 37.05 -5.81
CA GLN A 16 -76.80 36.07 -6.31
C GLN A 16 -76.09 34.84 -6.90
N THR A 17 -76.61 33.69 -6.49
CA THR A 17 -76.10 32.33 -6.72
C THR A 17 -76.61 31.80 -8.05
N THR A 18 -75.71 31.34 -8.92
CA THR A 18 -76.06 30.46 -10.04
C THR A 18 -75.17 29.22 -9.99
N THR A 19 -75.81 28.06 -9.84
CA THR A 19 -75.22 26.73 -9.89
C THR A 19 -74.52 26.49 -11.23
N PRO A 20 -73.22 26.16 -11.28
CA PRO A 20 -72.58 25.70 -12.50
C PRO A 20 -72.72 24.19 -12.67
N THR A 21 -73.15 23.81 -13.88
CA THR A 21 -73.16 22.46 -14.43
C THR A 21 -71.77 21.81 -14.33
N LEU A 22 -71.73 20.56 -13.86
CA LEU A 22 -70.53 19.73 -13.83
C LEU A 22 -70.01 19.51 -15.25
N THR A 23 -68.83 20.07 -15.53
CA THR A 23 -68.02 19.70 -16.70
C THR A 23 -67.06 18.61 -16.24
N PRO A 24 -66.84 17.51 -16.98
CA PRO A 24 -65.97 16.44 -16.53
C PRO A 24 -64.57 16.96 -16.24
N THR A 25 -64.10 16.74 -15.01
CA THR A 25 -62.75 17.03 -14.55
C THR A 25 -61.77 16.35 -15.50
N SER A 26 -60.97 17.15 -16.20
CA SER A 26 -59.77 16.67 -16.89
C SER A 26 -58.90 15.94 -15.86
N THR A 27 -58.66 14.66 -16.09
CA THR A 27 -57.61 13.87 -15.44
C THR A 27 -56.34 14.74 -15.37
N PRO A 28 -55.65 14.85 -14.22
CA PRO A 28 -54.35 15.50 -14.19
C PRO A 28 -53.46 14.76 -15.19
N THR A 29 -53.15 15.41 -16.31
CA THR A 29 -52.15 14.93 -17.23
C THR A 29 -50.85 14.96 -16.45
N LEU A 30 -50.27 13.78 -16.21
CA LEU A 30 -48.91 13.67 -15.73
C LEU A 30 -48.07 14.58 -16.62
N THR A 31 -47.43 15.58 -16.02
CA THR A 31 -46.33 16.31 -16.64
C THR A 31 -45.42 15.25 -17.26
N PRO A 32 -45.03 15.35 -18.55
CA PRO A 32 -44.05 14.41 -19.06
C PRO A 32 -42.84 14.51 -18.13
N THR A 33 -42.50 13.39 -17.50
CA THR A 33 -41.20 13.19 -16.88
C THR A 33 -40.18 13.76 -17.85
N PRO A 34 -39.27 14.66 -17.42
CA PRO A 34 -38.25 15.17 -18.33
C PRO A 34 -37.60 13.96 -18.97
N THR A 35 -37.79 13.81 -20.28
CA THR A 35 -37.15 12.76 -21.04
C THR A 35 -35.66 12.99 -20.81
N ALA A 36 -35.02 12.03 -20.14
CA ALA A 36 -33.59 12.05 -19.94
C ALA A 36 -32.96 12.40 -21.28
N THR A 37 -32.13 13.44 -21.32
CA THR A 37 -31.18 13.64 -22.40
C THR A 37 -30.39 12.35 -22.51
N SER A 38 -30.73 11.49 -23.47
CA SER A 38 -29.97 10.29 -23.77
C SER A 38 -28.54 10.72 -24.08
N CYS A 39 -27.58 10.28 -23.29
CA CYS A 39 -26.19 10.29 -23.73
C CYS A 39 -26.08 9.37 -24.95
N ALA A 40 -25.09 9.63 -25.80
CA ALA A 40 -24.78 8.67 -26.86
C ALA A 40 -24.09 7.46 -26.23
N PRO A 41 -24.35 6.23 -26.72
CA PRO A 41 -23.47 5.09 -26.48
C PRO A 41 -22.04 5.45 -26.89
N ASP A 42 -21.04 4.85 -26.25
CA ASP A 42 -19.64 5.08 -26.61
C ASP A 42 -19.28 4.46 -27.97
N ILE A 43 -17.99 4.49 -28.30
CA ILE A 43 -17.47 4.06 -29.61
C ILE A 43 -17.23 2.55 -29.71
N TYR A 44 -17.39 1.81 -28.62
CA TYR A 44 -17.15 0.37 -28.52
C TYR A 44 -18.43 -0.45 -28.76
N GLU A 45 -19.57 0.21 -28.65
CA GLU A 45 -20.90 -0.34 -28.85
C GLU A 45 -21.16 -0.89 -30.28
N PRO A 46 -21.79 -2.08 -30.42
CA PRO A 46 -22.27 -2.94 -29.34
C PRO A 46 -21.20 -3.91 -28.82
N ASP A 47 -21.04 -4.03 -27.50
CA ASP A 47 -20.20 -5.03 -26.84
C ASP A 47 -20.89 -5.81 -25.71
N ASP A 48 -22.22 -5.96 -25.81
CA ASP A 48 -23.11 -6.72 -24.90
C ASP A 48 -22.86 -8.24 -24.75
N SER A 49 -21.85 -8.80 -25.40
CA SER A 49 -21.59 -10.24 -25.32
C SER A 49 -20.14 -10.60 -25.63
N ALA A 50 -19.72 -11.80 -25.21
CA ALA A 50 -18.41 -12.36 -25.57
C ALA A 50 -18.14 -12.37 -27.09
N ALA A 51 -19.18 -12.53 -27.92
CA ALA A 51 -19.04 -12.52 -29.38
C ALA A 51 -18.81 -11.11 -29.96
N GLN A 52 -19.18 -10.08 -29.20
CA GLN A 52 -19.05 -8.67 -29.55
C GLN A 52 -17.88 -7.99 -28.81
N ALA A 53 -17.23 -8.71 -27.90
CA ALA A 53 -16.24 -8.16 -27.00
C ALA A 53 -15.04 -7.50 -27.70
N ASN A 54 -14.80 -6.23 -27.38
CA ASN A 54 -13.68 -5.48 -27.95
C ASN A 54 -12.34 -5.90 -27.33
N PRO A 55 -11.26 -6.07 -28.10
CA PRO A 55 -9.96 -6.39 -27.55
C PRO A 55 -9.39 -5.24 -26.70
N ILE A 56 -8.97 -5.54 -25.48
CA ILE A 56 -8.28 -4.59 -24.60
C ILE A 56 -6.80 -5.02 -24.40
N PRO A 57 -5.82 -4.10 -24.56
CA PRO A 57 -4.43 -4.42 -24.29
C PRO A 57 -4.20 -4.67 -22.81
N THR A 58 -3.21 -5.51 -22.50
CA THR A 58 -2.87 -5.88 -21.12
C THR A 58 -1.66 -5.10 -20.58
N ASP A 59 -1.46 -3.88 -21.06
CA ASP A 59 -0.36 -2.98 -20.66
C ASP A 59 -0.73 -2.00 -19.54
N GLY A 60 -2.00 -2.01 -19.13
CA GLY A 60 -2.57 -1.16 -18.10
C GLY A 60 -3.11 0.18 -18.60
N THR A 61 -3.25 0.36 -19.91
CA THR A 61 -3.97 1.50 -20.48
C THR A 61 -5.45 1.46 -20.06
N LEU A 62 -5.99 2.62 -19.67
CA LEU A 62 -7.41 2.79 -19.35
C LEU A 62 -8.20 3.22 -20.58
N PHE A 63 -9.38 2.61 -20.76
CA PHE A 63 -10.32 2.91 -21.84
C PHE A 63 -11.63 3.40 -21.24
N SER A 64 -12.18 4.49 -21.78
CA SER A 64 -13.40 5.11 -21.27
C SER A 64 -14.65 4.51 -21.91
N HIS A 65 -15.60 4.15 -21.06
CA HIS A 65 -16.86 3.49 -21.38
C HIS A 65 -18.04 4.17 -20.69
N ASN A 66 -19.26 3.85 -21.10
CA ASN A 66 -20.46 4.20 -20.35
C ASN A 66 -21.58 3.16 -20.50
N PHE A 67 -22.29 2.87 -19.41
CA PHE A 67 -23.48 2.00 -19.47
C PHE A 67 -24.65 2.70 -20.18
N GLU A 68 -24.78 2.56 -21.50
CA GLU A 68 -25.85 3.15 -22.33
C GLU A 68 -26.15 2.30 -23.58
N PRO A 69 -27.31 1.63 -23.65
CA PRO A 69 -28.57 1.98 -22.99
C PRO A 69 -28.70 1.45 -21.54
N ALA A 70 -29.87 1.63 -20.92
CA ALA A 70 -30.16 0.94 -19.67
C ALA A 70 -30.00 -0.59 -19.84
N TYR A 71 -29.44 -1.26 -18.83
CA TYR A 71 -29.10 -2.69 -18.82
C TYR A 71 -27.95 -3.10 -19.76
N ASP A 72 -27.15 -2.12 -20.21
CA ASP A 72 -25.91 -2.35 -20.95
C ASP A 72 -24.87 -3.12 -20.13
N THR A 73 -24.11 -3.96 -20.81
CA THR A 73 -22.99 -4.72 -20.25
C THR A 73 -21.81 -4.67 -21.21
N ASP A 74 -20.71 -4.03 -20.82
CA ASP A 74 -19.55 -3.97 -21.70
C ASP A 74 -18.69 -5.25 -21.57
N TRP A 75 -18.40 -5.89 -22.70
CA TRP A 75 -17.46 -7.01 -22.76
C TRP A 75 -16.15 -6.64 -23.43
N HIS A 76 -15.05 -7.06 -22.81
CA HIS A 76 -13.72 -6.98 -23.41
C HIS A 76 -13.06 -8.35 -23.49
N SER A 77 -12.30 -8.56 -24.57
CA SER A 77 -11.45 -9.74 -24.73
C SER A 77 -9.99 -9.40 -24.53
N PHE A 78 -9.21 -10.31 -23.98
CA PHE A 78 -7.77 -10.14 -23.86
C PHE A 78 -7.02 -11.46 -24.03
N GLN A 79 -5.78 -11.37 -24.52
CA GLN A 79 -4.91 -12.54 -24.63
C GLN A 79 -4.23 -12.81 -23.30
N ALA A 80 -4.53 -13.97 -22.71
CA ALA A 80 -3.84 -14.47 -21.54
C ALA A 80 -2.80 -15.53 -21.90
N ILE A 81 -1.66 -15.49 -21.23
CA ILE A 81 -0.62 -16.50 -21.26
C ILE A 81 -0.66 -17.27 -19.94
N LYS A 82 -0.70 -18.60 -20.02
CA LYS A 82 -0.72 -19.49 -18.86
C LYS A 82 0.37 -19.11 -17.85
N ASN A 83 -0.03 -19.11 -16.58
CA ASN A 83 0.74 -18.73 -15.40
C ASN A 83 1.10 -17.23 -15.30
N TRP A 84 0.70 -16.38 -16.25
CA TRP A 84 0.78 -14.93 -16.05
C TRP A 84 -0.37 -14.48 -15.16
N THR A 85 -0.12 -13.50 -14.31
CA THR A 85 -1.12 -12.84 -13.47
C THR A 85 -1.65 -11.62 -14.19
N TYR A 86 -2.97 -11.41 -14.15
CA TYR A 86 -3.68 -10.28 -14.74
C TYR A 86 -4.38 -9.53 -13.61
N VAL A 87 -4.21 -8.21 -13.61
CA VAL A 87 -4.96 -7.29 -12.75
C VAL A 87 -5.94 -6.55 -13.64
N MET A 88 -7.22 -6.62 -13.33
CA MET A 88 -8.31 -5.99 -14.07
C MET A 88 -9.02 -5.02 -13.13
N TRP A 89 -9.29 -3.80 -13.56
CA TRP A 89 -9.90 -2.81 -12.68
C TRP A 89 -10.73 -1.79 -13.43
N THR A 90 -11.69 -1.19 -12.71
CA THR A 90 -12.38 0.02 -13.14
C THR A 90 -11.84 1.25 -12.40
N ALA A 91 -11.93 2.42 -13.03
CA ALA A 91 -11.45 3.69 -12.49
C ALA A 91 -12.28 4.86 -13.05
N ASN A 92 -12.10 6.06 -12.49
CA ASN A 92 -12.76 7.29 -12.97
C ASN A 92 -14.30 7.19 -13.09
N LEU A 93 -14.91 6.46 -12.15
CA LEU A 93 -16.36 6.24 -12.11
C LEU A 93 -17.13 7.57 -11.99
N GLY A 94 -18.23 7.65 -12.74
CA GLY A 94 -19.25 8.68 -12.53
C GLY A 94 -19.81 8.65 -11.10
N SER A 95 -20.39 9.76 -10.66
CA SER A 95 -20.86 9.92 -9.27
C SER A 95 -21.96 8.95 -8.83
N GLN A 96 -22.57 8.24 -9.78
CA GLN A 96 -23.61 7.23 -9.56
C GLN A 96 -23.22 5.86 -10.16
N THR A 97 -22.01 5.75 -10.71
CA THR A 97 -21.55 4.51 -11.33
C THR A 97 -21.01 3.59 -10.24
N ASP A 98 -21.46 2.34 -10.27
CA ASP A 98 -21.01 1.28 -9.38
C ASP A 98 -20.78 0.03 -10.21
N THR A 99 -19.53 -0.42 -10.31
CA THR A 99 -19.12 -1.43 -11.30
C THR A 99 -18.95 -2.79 -10.63
N ILE A 100 -19.29 -3.84 -11.37
CA ILE A 100 -18.88 -5.21 -11.06
C ILE A 100 -18.07 -5.74 -12.25
N ILE A 101 -16.87 -6.25 -11.99
CA ILE A 101 -16.08 -6.98 -13.01
C ILE A 101 -16.28 -8.48 -12.83
N PHE A 102 -16.65 -9.15 -13.91
CA PHE A 102 -16.64 -10.60 -14.04
C PHE A 102 -15.49 -11.03 -14.93
N LEU A 103 -14.64 -11.94 -14.45
CA LEU A 103 -13.70 -12.66 -15.30
C LEU A 103 -14.39 -13.89 -15.88
N VAL A 104 -14.37 -14.04 -17.20
CA VAL A 104 -15.04 -15.13 -17.94
C VAL A 104 -14.02 -15.96 -18.71
N ASP A 105 -14.20 -17.29 -18.66
CA ASP A 105 -13.33 -18.28 -19.29
C ASP A 105 -13.35 -18.21 -20.82
N MET A 106 -12.45 -18.94 -21.46
CA MET A 106 -12.27 -18.94 -22.91
C MET A 106 -13.50 -19.43 -23.70
N ASP A 107 -14.46 -20.08 -23.03
CA ASP A 107 -15.73 -20.48 -23.63
C ASP A 107 -16.72 -19.31 -23.82
N GLY A 108 -16.41 -18.14 -23.27
CA GLY A 108 -17.23 -16.93 -23.37
C GLY A 108 -18.50 -16.96 -22.52
N SER A 109 -18.61 -17.86 -21.53
CA SER A 109 -19.81 -18.02 -20.71
C SER A 109 -19.55 -18.40 -19.25
N THR A 110 -18.47 -19.12 -18.94
CA THR A 110 -18.17 -19.59 -17.59
C THR A 110 -17.49 -18.49 -16.80
N VAL A 111 -18.15 -17.96 -15.77
CA VAL A 111 -17.53 -16.99 -14.84
C VAL A 111 -16.51 -17.72 -13.96
N ILE A 112 -15.26 -17.26 -14.02
CA ILE A 112 -14.14 -17.76 -13.22
C ILE A 112 -14.10 -17.08 -11.85
N ASP A 113 -14.28 -15.77 -11.84
CA ASP A 113 -14.16 -14.93 -10.65
C ASP A 113 -14.91 -13.60 -10.85
N MET A 114 -15.25 -12.89 -9.76
CA MET A 114 -15.90 -11.57 -9.83
C MET A 114 -15.50 -10.68 -8.65
N ASP A 115 -15.60 -9.37 -8.84
CA ASP A 115 -15.35 -8.36 -7.80
C ASP A 115 -16.29 -7.15 -8.01
N ASP A 116 -17.02 -6.75 -6.96
CA ASP A 116 -17.95 -5.62 -6.94
C ASP A 116 -17.43 -4.40 -6.16
N ASP A 117 -16.49 -4.57 -5.22
CA ASP A 117 -15.85 -3.47 -4.52
C ASP A 117 -14.36 -3.71 -4.19
N GLY A 118 -13.48 -3.30 -5.10
CA GLY A 118 -12.02 -3.44 -4.99
C GLY A 118 -11.35 -2.64 -3.84
N GLY A 119 -12.12 -2.19 -2.84
CA GLY A 119 -11.67 -1.41 -1.68
C GLY A 119 -12.80 -0.76 -0.89
N SER A 120 -12.78 0.57 -0.75
CA SER A 120 -13.77 1.35 0.02
C SER A 120 -14.67 2.24 -0.86
N GLY A 121 -14.66 2.01 -2.17
CA GLY A 121 -15.45 2.73 -3.17
C GLY A 121 -16.06 1.77 -4.18
N PHE A 122 -16.80 2.31 -5.14
CA PHE A 122 -17.64 1.57 -6.08
C PHE A 122 -16.92 0.98 -7.30
N ALA A 123 -15.58 0.99 -7.29
CA ALA A 123 -14.75 0.51 -8.38
C ALA A 123 -14.26 -0.91 -8.10
N SER A 124 -14.26 -1.76 -9.11
CA SER A 124 -13.83 -3.15 -9.00
C SER A 124 -12.34 -3.31 -9.27
N LEU A 125 -11.72 -4.31 -8.64
CA LEU A 125 -10.33 -4.73 -8.80
C LEU A 125 -10.21 -6.24 -8.65
N LEU A 126 -9.98 -6.94 -9.76
CA LEU A 126 -9.81 -8.39 -9.79
C LEU A 126 -8.36 -8.78 -10.13
N THR A 127 -7.78 -9.70 -9.36
CA THR A 127 -6.44 -10.25 -9.64
C THR A 127 -6.52 -11.75 -9.86
N TRP A 128 -6.10 -12.20 -11.04
CA TRP A 128 -6.22 -13.60 -11.44
C TRP A 128 -4.96 -14.12 -12.12
N THR A 129 -4.59 -15.37 -11.84
CA THR A 129 -3.48 -16.05 -12.53
C THR A 129 -4.00 -17.04 -13.56
N ALA A 130 -3.56 -16.87 -14.80
CA ALA A 130 -4.08 -17.62 -15.92
C ALA A 130 -3.80 -19.13 -15.83
N THR A 131 -4.86 -19.94 -15.87
CA THR A 131 -4.77 -21.41 -15.84
C THR A 131 -4.45 -22.01 -17.22
N GLY A 132 -4.72 -21.26 -18.29
CA GLY A 132 -4.43 -21.61 -19.68
C GLY A 132 -3.92 -20.41 -20.49
N THR A 133 -3.36 -20.68 -21.67
CA THR A 133 -3.03 -19.64 -22.66
C THR A 133 -4.17 -19.59 -23.68
N GLY A 134 -4.75 -18.42 -23.90
CA GLY A 134 -5.86 -18.23 -24.82
C GLY A 134 -6.55 -16.88 -24.64
N THR A 135 -7.64 -16.67 -25.38
CA THR A 135 -8.50 -15.50 -25.24
C THR A 135 -9.44 -15.69 -24.05
N TYR A 136 -9.34 -14.80 -23.06
CA TYR A 136 -10.30 -14.69 -21.96
C TYR A 136 -11.11 -13.41 -22.12
N TYR A 137 -12.17 -13.27 -21.33
CA TYR A 137 -13.03 -12.10 -21.38
C TYR A 137 -13.18 -11.49 -19.99
N ILE A 138 -13.36 -10.18 -19.95
CA ILE A 138 -14.00 -9.50 -18.82
C ILE A 138 -15.36 -9.00 -19.28
N ARG A 139 -16.33 -9.04 -18.37
CA ARG A 139 -17.62 -8.37 -18.52
C ARG A 139 -17.76 -7.40 -17.37
N VAL A 140 -18.07 -6.15 -17.68
CA VAL A 140 -18.36 -5.12 -16.68
C VAL A 140 -19.86 -4.89 -16.65
N GLU A 141 -20.44 -4.88 -15.46
CA GLU A 141 -21.86 -4.57 -15.26
C GLU A 141 -22.00 -3.43 -14.25
N GLU A 142 -23.13 -2.73 -14.30
CA GLU A 142 -23.52 -1.80 -13.24
C GLU A 142 -24.25 -2.54 -12.12
N TYR A 143 -23.85 -2.30 -10.86
CA TYR A 143 -24.31 -3.07 -9.70
C TYR A 143 -25.84 -3.11 -9.55
N SER A 144 -26.51 -1.97 -9.73
CA SER A 144 -27.96 -1.88 -9.61
C SER A 144 -28.71 -2.31 -10.88
N ASN A 145 -27.97 -2.59 -11.96
CA ASN A 145 -28.45 -2.92 -13.29
C ASN A 145 -29.54 -1.94 -13.76
N THR A 146 -29.39 -0.66 -13.43
CA THR A 146 -30.32 0.41 -13.81
C THR A 146 -29.85 1.14 -15.07
N GLY A 147 -28.54 1.20 -15.29
CA GLY A 147 -27.88 1.78 -16.48
C GLY A 147 -28.33 3.21 -16.82
N GLY A 148 -27.90 3.70 -17.99
CA GLY A 148 -28.26 5.01 -18.50
C GLY A 148 -27.27 6.11 -18.13
N CYS A 149 -26.29 6.33 -19.01
CA CYS A 149 -25.30 7.41 -18.90
C CYS A 149 -24.37 7.36 -17.69
N LEU A 150 -23.90 6.16 -17.34
CA LEU A 150 -23.00 5.95 -16.20
C LEU A 150 -21.57 5.68 -16.70
N PRO A 151 -20.67 6.69 -16.69
CA PRO A 151 -19.33 6.56 -17.24
C PRO A 151 -18.39 5.84 -16.26
N TYR A 152 -17.39 5.17 -16.82
CA TYR A 152 -16.25 4.60 -16.10
C TYR A 152 -15.08 4.37 -17.07
N ASP A 153 -13.89 4.10 -16.53
CA ASP A 153 -12.77 3.60 -17.31
C ASP A 153 -12.44 2.16 -16.88
N VAL A 154 -11.95 1.33 -17.81
CA VAL A 154 -11.51 -0.05 -17.55
C VAL A 154 -10.11 -0.31 -18.07
N GLY A 155 -9.35 -1.15 -17.37
CA GLY A 155 -7.99 -1.53 -17.78
C GLY A 155 -7.61 -2.94 -17.34
N ILE A 156 -6.69 -3.54 -18.09
CA ILE A 156 -6.07 -4.83 -17.76
C ILE A 156 -4.55 -4.67 -17.79
N ARG A 157 -3.86 -5.26 -16.82
CA ARG A 157 -2.40 -5.33 -16.78
C ARG A 157 -1.90 -6.75 -16.56
N ALA A 158 -1.09 -7.23 -17.48
CA ALA A 158 -0.44 -8.54 -17.40
C ALA A 158 0.89 -8.47 -16.64
N SER A 159 1.19 -9.54 -15.91
CA SER A 159 2.40 -9.75 -15.14
C SER A 159 2.91 -11.18 -15.37
N PRO A 160 4.05 -11.38 -16.06
CA PRO A 160 4.57 -12.73 -16.33
C PRO A 160 4.98 -13.49 -15.06
N PRO A 161 4.87 -14.84 -15.06
CA PRO A 161 5.41 -15.67 -13.99
C PRO A 161 6.92 -15.55 -13.95
N VAL A 162 7.47 -15.50 -12.75
CA VAL A 162 8.92 -15.52 -12.54
C VAL A 162 9.41 -16.97 -12.70
N TYR A 163 9.91 -17.34 -13.89
CA TYR A 163 10.54 -18.64 -14.10
C TYR A 163 11.98 -18.67 -13.55
N LEU A 164 12.23 -19.44 -12.50
CA LEU A 164 13.58 -19.84 -12.10
C LEU A 164 14.13 -20.88 -13.10
N PRO A 165 15.39 -20.81 -13.54
CA PRO A 165 15.96 -21.87 -14.37
C PRO A 165 16.16 -23.16 -13.54
N ILE A 166 15.50 -24.25 -13.95
CA ILE A 166 15.73 -25.60 -13.42
C ILE A 166 17.06 -26.13 -14.00
N ILE A 167 18.09 -26.28 -13.16
CA ILE A 167 19.35 -26.92 -13.55
C ILE A 167 19.14 -28.44 -13.58
N TYR A 168 18.98 -29.03 -14.76
CA TYR A 168 19.13 -30.48 -14.95
C TYR A 168 20.62 -30.86 -14.83
N ARG A 169 21.01 -31.58 -13.77
CA ARG A 169 22.22 -32.41 -13.81
C ARG A 169 21.92 -33.64 -14.65
N GLN A 170 22.28 -33.63 -15.94
CA GLN A 170 22.47 -34.87 -16.67
C GLN A 170 23.91 -35.35 -16.47
N TYR A 171 24.04 -36.49 -15.79
CA TYR A 171 25.23 -37.32 -15.81
C TYR A 171 25.05 -38.33 -16.96
N GLN A 172 25.76 -38.17 -18.08
CA GLN A 172 25.97 -39.28 -19.02
C GLN A 172 27.41 -39.27 -19.57
N ARG A 173 28.04 -40.44 -19.48
CA ARG A 173 29.36 -40.81 -20.01
C ARG A 173 29.30 -41.06 -21.53
N PRO A 174 30.45 -41.18 -22.22
CA PRO A 174 30.63 -40.66 -23.57
C PRO A 174 30.24 -41.65 -24.66
N TYR A 175 29.81 -41.12 -25.80
CA TYR A 175 30.00 -41.77 -27.09
C TYR A 175 30.71 -40.82 -28.04
N ALA A 176 31.75 -41.35 -28.68
CA ALA A 176 32.55 -40.68 -29.68
C ALA A 176 31.82 -40.63 -31.00
N THR A 177 31.82 -39.48 -31.66
CA THR A 177 31.69 -39.37 -33.12
C THR A 177 32.32 -38.08 -33.61
N THR A 178 32.86 -38.18 -34.81
CA THR A 178 33.95 -37.41 -35.40
C THR A 178 33.60 -35.99 -35.87
N THR A 179 34.61 -35.12 -35.75
CA THR A 179 34.76 -33.74 -36.24
C THR A 179 34.38 -33.57 -37.73
N PRO A 180 34.06 -32.33 -38.16
CA PRO A 180 35.10 -31.59 -38.88
C PRO A 180 35.31 -30.15 -38.41
N THR A 181 36.58 -29.78 -38.53
CA THR A 181 37.30 -28.64 -37.97
C THR A 181 36.85 -27.30 -38.56
N ALA A 182 36.57 -26.32 -37.70
CA ALA A 182 36.63 -24.91 -38.03
C ALA A 182 37.71 -24.24 -37.16
N THR A 183 38.60 -23.51 -37.83
CA THR A 183 39.74 -22.78 -37.27
C THR A 183 39.30 -21.78 -36.18
N PRO A 184 39.92 -21.76 -34.98
CA PRO A 184 39.50 -20.87 -33.91
C PRO A 184 40.01 -19.45 -34.09
N THR A 185 39.09 -18.49 -34.13
CA THR A 185 39.33 -17.11 -33.70
C THR A 185 39.66 -17.13 -32.20
N PRO A 186 40.65 -16.36 -31.69
CA PRO A 186 40.93 -16.31 -30.27
C PRO A 186 39.76 -15.65 -29.52
N THR A 187 38.82 -16.47 -29.05
CA THR A 187 37.79 -16.04 -28.10
C THR A 187 38.49 -15.75 -26.79
N ARG A 188 38.49 -14.47 -26.37
CA ARG A 188 38.78 -14.13 -24.99
C ARG A 188 37.82 -14.94 -24.12
N THR A 189 38.37 -15.84 -23.31
CA THR A 189 37.60 -16.49 -22.24
C THR A 189 36.96 -15.38 -21.42
N PRO A 190 35.62 -15.29 -21.34
CA PRO A 190 35.00 -14.37 -20.40
C PRO A 190 35.52 -14.78 -19.03
N THR A 191 36.22 -13.86 -18.38
CA THR A 191 36.57 -14.01 -16.98
C THR A 191 35.25 -14.31 -16.26
N PRO A 192 35.15 -15.38 -15.44
CA PRO A 192 33.91 -15.65 -14.71
C PRO A 192 33.59 -14.38 -13.91
N GLN A 193 32.50 -13.72 -14.31
CA GLN A 193 31.97 -12.58 -13.58
C GLN A 193 31.63 -13.12 -12.19
N PRO A 194 32.11 -12.51 -11.09
CA PRO A 194 31.81 -12.99 -9.76
C PRO A 194 30.29 -13.08 -9.63
N THR A 195 29.78 -14.27 -9.31
CA THR A 195 28.37 -14.45 -8.93
C THR A 195 28.08 -13.43 -7.85
N ALA A 196 27.21 -12.47 -8.16
CA ALA A 196 26.83 -11.42 -7.22
C ALA A 196 26.40 -12.08 -5.91
N CYS A 197 27.06 -11.72 -4.81
CA CYS A 197 26.71 -12.24 -3.51
C CYS A 197 25.31 -11.74 -3.12
N VAL A 198 24.38 -12.67 -2.94
CA VAL A 198 23.00 -12.37 -2.53
C VAL A 198 22.79 -12.66 -1.05
N PRO A 199 22.03 -11.81 -0.31
CA PRO A 199 21.61 -12.12 1.05
C PRO A 199 20.87 -13.46 1.11
N ARG A 200 20.97 -14.14 2.24
CA ARG A 200 20.35 -15.46 2.43
C ARG A 200 19.55 -15.53 3.71
N TRP A 201 18.49 -16.33 3.68
CA TRP A 201 17.74 -16.68 4.87
C TRP A 201 18.61 -17.46 5.86
N LEU A 202 18.46 -17.17 7.16
CA LEU A 202 19.14 -17.90 8.23
C LEU A 202 18.20 -18.79 9.03
N TYR A 203 17.21 -18.18 9.67
CA TYR A 203 16.27 -18.83 10.55
C TYR A 203 15.06 -17.93 10.80
N ASN A 204 13.98 -18.52 11.31
CA ASN A 204 12.82 -17.82 11.84
C ASN A 204 12.83 -17.94 13.36
N VAL A 205 12.43 -16.86 14.04
CA VAL A 205 12.19 -16.86 15.48
C VAL A 205 10.68 -16.79 15.71
N PRO A 206 10.03 -17.89 16.14
CA PRO A 206 8.62 -17.86 16.48
C PRO A 206 8.33 -16.84 17.58
N VAL A 207 7.23 -16.13 17.43
CA VAL A 207 6.70 -15.21 18.46
C VAL A 207 5.30 -15.68 18.87
N PRO A 208 4.85 -15.39 20.09
CA PRO A 208 3.59 -15.94 20.60
C PRO A 208 2.35 -15.31 19.95
N ASP A 209 2.51 -14.26 19.15
CA ASP A 209 1.42 -13.45 18.63
C ASP A 209 1.86 -12.62 17.41
N LEU A 210 0.95 -11.86 16.79
CA LEU A 210 1.11 -11.15 15.52
C LEU A 210 2.14 -10.00 15.60
N PRO A 211 3.34 -10.16 15.00
CA PRO A 211 4.39 -9.15 15.09
C PRO A 211 4.17 -7.99 14.10
N LYS A 212 4.44 -6.75 14.55
CA LYS A 212 4.34 -5.51 13.76
C LYS A 212 5.67 -4.77 13.63
N GLY A 213 5.89 -3.69 14.39
CA GLY A 213 7.13 -2.92 14.34
C GLY A 213 8.27 -3.64 15.07
N VAL A 214 9.50 -3.39 14.62
CA VAL A 214 10.71 -3.94 15.24
C VAL A 214 11.79 -2.89 15.41
N ALA A 215 12.57 -3.00 16.49
CA ALA A 215 13.75 -2.17 16.75
C ALA A 215 14.84 -2.95 17.48
N LEU A 216 16.08 -2.49 17.37
CA LEU A 216 17.27 -3.17 17.91
C LEU A 216 17.97 -2.30 18.97
N GLU A 217 18.43 -2.93 20.04
CA GLU A 217 19.44 -2.35 20.94
C GLU A 217 20.41 -3.44 21.40
N GLY A 218 21.71 -3.24 21.15
CA GLY A 218 22.73 -4.23 21.49
C GLY A 218 22.40 -5.61 20.90
N ASN A 219 22.28 -6.62 21.76
CA ASN A 219 21.95 -8.00 21.38
C ASN A 219 20.45 -8.35 21.52
N ARG A 220 19.58 -7.34 21.45
CA ARG A 220 18.14 -7.50 21.62
C ARG A 220 17.39 -6.91 20.43
N LEU A 221 16.44 -7.69 19.93
CA LEU A 221 15.39 -7.25 19.03
C LEU A 221 14.09 -7.14 19.82
N TYR A 222 13.44 -5.99 19.72
CA TYR A 222 12.16 -5.70 20.33
C TYR A 222 11.08 -5.71 19.25
N VAL A 223 9.95 -6.35 19.53
CA VAL A 223 8.88 -6.59 18.57
C VAL A 223 7.54 -6.18 19.19
N GLY A 224 6.76 -5.34 18.51
CA GLY A 224 5.39 -5.06 18.92
C GLY A 224 4.49 -6.26 18.60
N LEU A 225 3.81 -6.82 19.59
CA LEU A 225 2.88 -7.94 19.43
C LEU A 225 1.44 -7.41 19.55
N PHE A 226 0.75 -7.34 18.40
CA PHE A 226 -0.43 -6.50 18.20
C PHE A 226 -1.62 -6.89 19.09
N ASP A 227 -2.09 -8.14 19.02
CA ASP A 227 -3.33 -8.56 19.68
C ASP A 227 -3.17 -8.65 21.21
N THR A 228 -2.11 -9.30 21.67
CA THR A 228 -1.72 -9.43 23.07
C THR A 228 -1.29 -8.10 23.68
N SER A 229 -1.11 -7.06 22.86
CA SER A 229 -0.78 -5.72 23.33
C SER A 229 0.46 -5.73 24.22
N SER A 230 1.53 -6.33 23.69
CA SER A 230 2.74 -6.60 24.46
C SER A 230 4.01 -6.36 23.64
N LEU A 231 5.14 -6.32 24.33
CA LEU A 231 6.47 -6.24 23.74
C LEU A 231 7.12 -7.61 23.76
N GLY A 232 7.43 -8.16 22.59
CA GLY A 232 8.28 -9.34 22.44
C GLY A 232 9.76 -8.97 22.47
N VAL A 233 10.57 -9.80 23.12
CA VAL A 233 12.03 -9.62 23.18
C VAL A 233 12.71 -10.86 22.64
N ILE A 234 13.58 -10.67 21.64
CA ILE A 234 14.32 -11.72 20.95
C ILE A 234 15.82 -11.49 21.15
N ASP A 235 16.57 -12.56 21.33
CA ASP A 235 18.03 -12.54 21.30
C ASP A 235 18.53 -12.47 19.85
N THR A 236 19.42 -11.55 19.54
CA THR A 236 20.01 -11.46 18.19
C THR A 236 21.17 -12.42 17.98
N GLY A 237 21.70 -13.04 19.04
CA GLY A 237 22.78 -14.03 18.99
C GLY A 237 22.35 -15.42 18.53
N GLY A 238 21.06 -15.67 18.35
CA GLY A 238 20.52 -16.94 17.88
C GLY A 238 19.00 -16.93 17.75
N PRO A 239 18.35 -18.07 17.46
CA PRO A 239 16.90 -18.15 17.25
C PRO A 239 16.12 -18.22 18.57
N SER A 240 16.37 -17.30 19.51
CA SER A 240 15.78 -17.37 20.85
C SER A 240 14.79 -16.24 21.10
N TYR A 241 13.51 -16.61 21.28
CA TYR A 241 12.52 -15.74 21.91
C TYR A 241 12.73 -15.75 23.42
N LEU A 242 12.95 -14.59 24.02
CA LEU A 242 13.34 -14.48 25.42
C LEU A 242 12.13 -14.33 26.33
N ARG A 243 11.23 -13.40 26.00
CA ARG A 243 10.04 -13.12 26.82
C ARG A 243 9.05 -12.21 26.11
N THR A 244 7.84 -12.21 26.66
CA THR A 244 6.78 -11.25 26.43
C THR A 244 6.67 -10.31 27.62
N VAL A 245 6.55 -9.00 27.36
CA VAL A 245 6.44 -7.96 28.38
C VAL A 245 5.08 -7.27 28.21
N PRO A 246 4.17 -7.39 29.18
CA PRO A 246 2.86 -6.75 29.09
C PRO A 246 2.94 -5.23 28.98
N SER A 247 2.08 -4.65 28.16
CA SER A 247 1.80 -3.21 28.09
C SER A 247 0.44 -2.89 28.71
N VAL A 248 0.17 -1.62 28.95
CA VAL A 248 -1.16 -1.13 29.37
C VAL A 248 -1.99 -0.64 28.17
N GLY A 249 -1.36 -0.26 27.06
CA GLY A 249 -2.05 0.19 25.86
C GLY A 249 -2.29 -0.95 24.86
N LEU A 250 -3.38 -0.83 24.09
CA LEU A 250 -3.88 -1.84 23.15
C LEU A 250 -3.32 -1.65 21.73
N GLY A 251 -3.11 -2.77 21.03
CA GLY A 251 -2.73 -2.79 19.61
C GLY A 251 -1.29 -2.34 19.40
N SER A 252 -0.31 -3.09 19.93
CA SER A 252 1.11 -2.77 19.75
C SER A 252 1.47 -2.66 18.28
N ASN A 253 2.14 -1.57 17.89
CA ASN A 253 2.45 -1.33 16.49
C ASN A 253 3.93 -0.96 16.27
N GLY A 254 4.25 0.27 15.85
CA GLY A 254 5.62 0.74 15.67
C GLY A 254 6.44 0.66 16.97
N VAL A 255 7.72 0.29 16.82
CA VAL A 255 8.69 0.20 17.92
C VAL A 255 9.95 0.98 17.54
N ALA A 256 10.49 1.76 18.46
CA ALA A 256 11.78 2.41 18.32
C ALA A 256 12.58 2.33 19.62
N VAL A 257 13.90 2.49 19.52
CA VAL A 257 14.80 2.57 20.67
C VAL A 257 15.45 3.94 20.70
N SER A 258 15.52 4.54 21.88
CA SER A 258 16.30 5.76 22.12
C SER A 258 16.74 5.81 23.58
N ASN A 259 17.99 6.21 23.81
CA ASN A 259 18.53 6.47 25.14
C ASN A 259 18.29 5.31 26.15
N GLY A 260 18.57 4.07 25.77
CA GLY A 260 18.42 2.89 26.65
C GLY A 260 16.97 2.49 26.91
N LYS A 261 16.02 3.01 26.13
CA LYS A 261 14.58 2.77 26.30
C LYS A 261 13.92 2.36 24.99
N VAL A 262 12.93 1.48 25.13
CA VAL A 262 12.07 1.01 24.04
C VAL A 262 10.75 1.77 24.10
N TYR A 263 10.36 2.37 22.98
CA TYR A 263 9.12 3.09 22.81
C TYR A 263 8.24 2.31 21.85
N MET A 264 7.07 1.87 22.33
CA MET A 264 6.13 1.06 21.57
C MET A 264 4.79 1.81 21.44
N ALA A 265 4.37 2.07 20.21
CA ALA A 265 3.06 2.65 19.95
C ALA A 265 1.94 1.65 20.25
N ASN A 266 0.91 2.12 20.94
CA ASN A 266 -0.31 1.38 21.22
C ASN A 266 -1.44 1.97 20.35
N ARG A 267 -1.56 1.45 19.12
CA ARG A 267 -2.40 2.01 18.05
C ARG A 267 -3.84 2.22 18.50
N ASN A 268 -4.42 1.25 19.18
CA ASN A 268 -5.84 1.29 19.54
C ASN A 268 -6.12 2.11 20.81
N SER A 269 -5.08 2.54 21.53
CA SER A 269 -5.21 3.34 22.76
C SER A 269 -4.76 4.79 22.63
N GLY A 270 -4.07 5.17 21.55
CA GLY A 270 -3.54 6.54 21.43
C GLY A 270 -2.44 6.85 22.44
N THR A 271 -1.62 5.85 22.77
CA THR A 271 -0.52 5.99 23.75
C THR A 271 0.78 5.38 23.24
N VAL A 272 1.90 5.70 23.88
CA VAL A 272 3.18 5.01 23.74
C VAL A 272 3.59 4.42 25.09
N SER A 273 3.94 3.14 25.09
CA SER A 273 4.51 2.45 26.24
C SER A 273 6.04 2.53 26.20
N VAL A 274 6.65 2.85 27.35
CA VAL A 274 8.09 3.00 27.50
C VAL A 274 8.64 1.92 28.42
N PHE A 275 9.63 1.18 27.94
CA PHE A 275 10.30 0.12 28.70
C PHE A 275 11.80 0.41 28.79
N ALA A 276 12.47 -0.07 29.84
CA ALA A 276 13.93 -0.11 29.86
C ALA A 276 14.41 -1.15 28.84
N ALA A 277 15.37 -0.79 28.00
CA ALA A 277 15.86 -1.71 26.97
C ALA A 277 16.80 -2.78 27.58
N ALA A 278 17.70 -2.38 28.48
CA ALA A 278 18.62 -3.32 29.16
C ALA A 278 17.89 -4.40 29.97
N ASP A 279 16.75 -4.06 30.56
CA ASP A 279 15.90 -5.00 31.29
C ASP A 279 14.40 -4.64 31.13
N PRO A 280 13.74 -5.12 30.07
CA PRO A 280 12.34 -4.83 29.83
C PRO A 280 11.46 -5.73 30.70
N GLN A 281 11.70 -5.80 32.02
CA GLN A 281 10.80 -6.52 32.93
C GLN A 281 9.55 -5.72 33.25
N THR A 282 9.63 -4.39 33.20
CA THR A 282 8.55 -3.52 33.66
C THR A 282 8.35 -2.33 32.73
N LEU A 283 7.07 -2.01 32.55
CA LEU A 283 6.63 -0.77 31.95
C LEU A 283 7.07 0.41 32.82
N LEU A 284 7.86 1.32 32.26
CA LEU A 284 8.32 2.53 32.95
C LEU A 284 7.25 3.61 32.94
N ARG A 285 6.66 3.85 31.77
CA ARG A 285 5.69 4.93 31.52
C ARG A 285 4.73 4.56 30.41
N THR A 286 3.56 5.19 30.46
CA THR A 286 2.64 5.28 29.33
C THR A 286 2.42 6.76 29.04
N LEU A 287 2.70 7.18 27.81
CA LEU A 287 2.61 8.56 27.37
C LEU A 287 1.41 8.74 26.44
N PRO A 288 0.53 9.73 26.68
CA PRO A 288 -0.56 10.02 25.74
C PRO A 288 0.00 10.63 24.45
N VAL A 289 -0.47 10.19 23.30
CA VAL A 289 -0.11 10.73 21.99
C VAL A 289 -1.38 11.01 21.19
N GLY A 290 -1.29 11.13 19.86
CA GLY A 290 -2.47 11.29 19.00
C GLY A 290 -3.22 9.98 18.75
N SER A 291 -4.28 10.06 17.95
CA SER A 291 -5.11 8.91 17.59
C SER A 291 -4.41 7.99 16.58
N LEU A 292 -4.58 6.68 16.76
CA LEU A 292 -3.99 5.61 15.94
C LEU A 292 -2.47 5.79 15.72
N PRO A 293 -1.62 5.84 16.78
CA PRO A 293 -0.18 5.88 16.61
C PRO A 293 0.29 4.64 15.84
N PHE A 294 1.01 4.88 14.75
CA PHE A 294 1.31 3.87 13.74
C PHE A 294 2.80 3.58 13.69
N GLY A 295 3.57 4.42 13.00
CA GLY A 295 5.02 4.33 12.93
C GLY A 295 5.71 5.08 14.07
N VAL A 296 6.85 4.54 14.52
CA VAL A 296 7.70 5.18 15.53
C VAL A 296 9.12 5.19 14.99
N ALA A 297 9.75 6.35 14.95
CA ALA A 297 11.17 6.52 14.66
C ALA A 297 11.85 7.25 15.81
N ALA A 298 13.16 7.10 15.95
CA ALA A 298 13.89 7.81 16.98
C ALA A 298 15.30 8.18 16.53
N ASN A 299 15.81 9.25 17.13
CA ASN A 299 17.24 9.56 17.15
C ASN A 299 17.75 9.54 18.58
N ALA A 300 18.97 10.03 18.81
CA ALA A 300 19.61 9.98 20.13
C ALA A 300 18.85 10.74 21.24
N THR A 301 17.99 11.72 20.89
CA THR A 301 17.36 12.64 21.86
C THR A 301 15.84 12.74 21.72
N ARG A 302 15.28 12.22 20.63
CA ARG A 302 13.87 12.35 20.29
C ARG A 302 13.29 11.03 19.81
N VAL A 303 12.03 10.81 20.17
CA VAL A 303 11.16 9.80 19.59
C VAL A 303 10.02 10.50 18.88
N PHE A 304 9.74 10.09 17.65
CA PHE A 304 8.73 10.66 16.77
C PHE A 304 7.66 9.61 16.52
N VAL A 305 6.42 9.95 16.85
CA VAL A 305 5.27 9.05 16.78
C VAL A 305 4.33 9.57 15.71
N ALA A 306 4.21 8.84 14.60
CA ALA A 306 3.27 9.15 13.54
C ALA A 306 1.85 8.73 13.96
N ASN A 307 0.98 9.71 14.23
CA ASN A 307 -0.39 9.47 14.68
C ASN A 307 -1.32 9.44 13.48
N PHE A 308 -1.42 8.27 12.84
CA PHE A 308 -2.15 8.06 11.58
C PHE A 308 -3.57 8.63 11.60
N GLY A 309 -4.32 8.40 12.68
CA GLY A 309 -5.73 8.76 12.77
C GLY A 309 -5.98 10.24 13.09
N SER A 310 -4.98 10.93 13.64
CA SER A 310 -5.08 12.35 13.99
C SER A 310 -4.28 13.27 13.07
N ASN A 311 -3.60 12.74 12.04
CA ASN A 311 -2.82 13.52 11.08
C ASN A 311 -1.70 14.36 11.72
N THR A 312 -1.14 13.88 12.84
CA THR A 312 -0.09 14.57 13.61
C THR A 312 1.14 13.69 13.83
N VAL A 313 2.26 14.32 14.18
CA VAL A 313 3.41 13.67 14.79
C VAL A 313 3.59 14.17 16.21
N THR A 314 3.65 13.26 17.17
CA THR A 314 4.06 13.58 18.55
C THR A 314 5.55 13.37 18.71
N ILE A 315 6.22 14.36 19.29
CA ILE A 315 7.66 14.38 19.56
C ILE A 315 7.87 14.24 21.06
N ILE A 316 8.64 13.23 21.45
CA ILE A 316 8.94 12.90 22.85
C ILE A 316 10.43 13.11 23.07
N ASP A 317 10.79 13.78 24.15
CA ASP A 317 12.18 13.87 24.61
C ASP A 317 12.56 12.54 25.27
N SER A 318 13.53 11.83 24.69
CA SER A 318 13.94 10.51 25.17
C SER A 318 14.83 10.56 26.42
N THR A 319 15.27 11.74 26.87
CA THR A 319 16.03 11.87 28.12
C THR A 319 15.13 11.78 29.34
N ASN A 320 13.94 12.38 29.28
CA ASN A 320 13.04 12.52 30.42
C ASN A 320 11.61 11.99 30.17
N ASP A 321 11.33 11.46 28.97
CA ASP A 321 10.03 10.91 28.55
C ASP A 321 8.89 11.93 28.59
N THR A 322 9.17 13.18 28.21
CA THR A 322 8.16 14.24 28.13
C THR A 322 7.81 14.56 26.68
N ILE A 323 6.56 14.96 26.44
CA ILE A 323 6.12 15.40 25.12
C ILE A 323 6.65 16.81 24.88
N VAL A 324 7.43 16.97 23.82
CA VAL A 324 7.98 18.25 23.36
C VAL A 324 6.94 19.00 22.53
N ALA A 325 6.31 18.31 21.59
CA ALA A 325 5.34 18.89 20.67
C ALA A 325 4.41 17.82 20.08
N THR A 326 3.22 18.23 19.64
CA THR A 326 2.37 17.46 18.73
C THR A 326 2.03 18.36 17.55
N VAL A 327 2.46 17.96 16.36
CA VAL A 327 2.49 18.83 15.16
C VAL A 327 1.64 18.24 14.05
N PRO A 328 0.71 18.98 13.44
CA PRO A 328 0.02 18.56 12.22
C PRO A 328 1.01 18.40 11.06
N VAL A 329 0.95 17.26 10.35
CA VAL A 329 1.93 16.95 9.27
C VAL A 329 1.29 16.73 7.90
N GLY A 330 -0.01 16.47 7.87
CA GLY A 330 -0.75 16.05 6.69
C GLY A 330 -1.45 14.71 6.92
N SER A 331 -2.15 14.23 5.89
CA SER A 331 -3.04 13.08 6.02
C SER A 331 -2.29 11.77 6.23
N GLN A 332 -2.72 11.01 7.24
CA GLN A 332 -2.32 9.62 7.47
C GLN A 332 -0.80 9.42 7.47
N PRO A 333 -0.06 10.03 8.43
CA PRO A 333 1.36 9.77 8.56
C PRO A 333 1.63 8.30 8.91
N THR A 334 2.59 7.69 8.21
CA THR A 334 2.84 6.23 8.24
C THR A 334 4.15 5.87 8.94
N LEU A 335 5.14 5.26 8.25
CA LEU A 335 6.38 4.77 8.85
C LEU A 335 7.53 5.78 8.65
N PRO A 336 7.84 6.64 9.66
CA PRO A 336 8.85 7.68 9.52
C PRO A 336 10.28 7.13 9.61
N ALA A 337 11.24 7.92 9.15
CA ALA A 337 12.67 7.74 9.40
C ALA A 337 13.24 8.97 10.11
N ALA A 338 14.24 8.79 10.98
CA ALA A 338 14.89 9.90 11.69
C ALA A 338 16.36 10.04 11.28
N SER A 339 16.80 11.27 11.11
CA SER A 339 18.21 11.66 11.12
C SER A 339 18.58 12.18 12.53
N ALA A 340 19.83 12.64 12.70
CA ALA A 340 20.25 13.28 13.95
C ALA A 340 19.46 14.57 14.26
N THR A 341 18.94 15.26 13.24
CA THR A 341 18.36 16.60 13.36
C THR A 341 16.93 16.71 12.87
N ALA A 342 16.41 15.69 12.20
CA ALA A 342 15.09 15.73 11.58
C ALA A 342 14.38 14.37 11.62
N VAL A 343 13.07 14.41 11.42
CA VAL A 343 12.24 13.24 11.07
C VAL A 343 11.61 13.45 9.71
N PHE A 344 11.58 12.39 8.90
CA PHE A 344 10.96 12.32 7.58
C PHE A 344 9.72 11.45 7.67
N VAL A 345 8.57 12.02 7.30
CA VAL A 345 7.26 11.44 7.57
C VAL A 345 6.51 11.26 6.25
N PRO A 346 6.40 10.02 5.73
CA PRO A 346 5.54 9.72 4.60
C PRO A 346 4.06 9.95 4.93
N LEU A 347 3.29 10.41 3.95
CA LEU A 347 1.88 10.78 4.06
C LEU A 347 1.09 10.01 3.00
N TYR A 348 0.39 8.95 3.41
CA TYR A 348 -0.23 7.97 2.50
C TYR A 348 -1.41 8.52 1.69
N SER A 349 -2.11 9.53 2.23
CA SER A 349 -3.27 10.25 1.69
C SER A 349 -4.13 9.50 0.64
N GLY A 350 -5.23 8.88 1.08
CA GLY A 350 -6.31 8.41 0.19
C GLY A 350 -7.13 9.53 -0.46
N GLY A 351 -6.47 10.50 -1.12
CA GLY A 351 -7.09 11.64 -1.83
C GLY A 351 -6.62 13.05 -1.44
N GLY A 352 -5.50 13.20 -0.72
CA GLY A 352 -4.93 14.49 -0.29
C GLY A 352 -3.51 14.76 -0.81
N LEU A 353 -2.79 15.72 -0.23
CA LEU A 353 -1.36 15.93 -0.50
C LEU A 353 -0.56 14.67 -0.08
N SER A 354 -0.01 13.96 -1.06
CA SER A 354 0.79 12.73 -0.93
C SER A 354 2.28 13.09 -0.99
N GLY A 355 3.10 12.65 -0.03
CA GLY A 355 4.52 13.01 -0.05
C GLY A 355 5.26 12.71 1.24
N VAL A 356 6.39 13.38 1.42
CA VAL A 356 7.17 13.35 2.66
C VAL A 356 7.25 14.74 3.28
N ARG A 357 6.88 14.83 4.56
CA ARG A 357 7.06 16.02 5.42
C ARG A 357 8.33 15.84 6.26
N ALA A 358 9.17 16.86 6.34
CA ALA A 358 10.29 16.89 7.30
C ALA A 358 9.97 17.83 8.47
N LEU A 359 10.26 17.38 9.69
CA LEU A 359 10.25 18.21 10.89
C LEU A 359 11.62 18.18 11.58
N ASP A 360 12.00 19.25 12.28
CA ASP A 360 13.15 19.22 13.17
C ASP A 360 12.84 18.51 14.50
N ASN A 361 13.85 18.38 15.36
CA ASN A 361 13.73 17.75 16.69
C ASN A 361 12.76 18.44 17.67
N ASN A 362 12.26 19.63 17.34
CA ASN A 362 11.30 20.40 18.14
C ASN A 362 9.94 20.58 17.43
N GLY A 363 9.79 20.03 16.23
CA GLY A 363 8.56 20.07 15.45
C GLY A 363 8.44 21.24 14.48
N ALA A 364 9.51 22.00 14.25
CA ALA A 364 9.51 23.01 13.20
C ALA A 364 9.47 22.32 11.83
N ASN A 365 8.60 22.80 10.94
CA ASN A 365 8.49 22.29 9.58
C ASN A 365 9.73 22.67 8.77
N LEU A 366 10.47 21.67 8.30
CA LEU A 366 11.68 21.83 7.48
C LEU A 366 11.38 21.80 5.99
N GLY A 367 10.20 21.30 5.60
CA GLY A 367 9.81 21.25 4.20
C GLY A 367 8.88 20.09 3.89
N TYR A 368 8.44 20.06 2.64
CA TYR A 368 7.68 18.96 2.09
C TYR A 368 8.05 18.75 0.63
N VAL A 369 8.08 17.49 0.25
CA VAL A 369 8.29 17.05 -1.12
C VAL A 369 7.15 16.13 -1.50
N GLN A 370 6.52 16.42 -2.63
CA GLN A 370 5.55 15.52 -3.23
C GLN A 370 6.31 14.33 -3.81
N THR A 371 5.82 13.12 -3.53
CA THR A 371 6.41 11.87 -4.01
C THR A 371 5.39 11.14 -4.90
N GLY A 372 5.66 9.87 -5.24
CA GLY A 372 4.71 9.00 -5.93
C GLY A 372 3.45 8.66 -5.10
N LEU A 373 2.67 7.72 -5.59
CA LEU A 373 1.36 7.35 -5.06
C LEU A 373 1.48 6.48 -3.81
N GLY A 374 0.84 6.92 -2.73
CA GLY A 374 0.76 6.17 -1.47
C GLY A 374 2.12 5.94 -0.81
N PRO A 375 2.90 6.99 -0.50
CA PRO A 375 4.17 6.84 0.20
C PRO A 375 3.93 6.27 1.59
N PHE A 376 4.63 5.20 1.93
CA PHE A 376 4.29 4.38 3.10
C PHE A 376 5.41 4.28 4.14
N ALA A 377 6.65 4.10 3.72
CA ALA A 377 7.79 4.06 4.63
C ALA A 377 8.96 4.89 4.12
N ALA A 378 9.74 5.39 5.06
CA ALA A 378 11.01 6.03 4.79
C ALA A 378 12.16 5.23 5.42
N ALA A 379 13.33 5.21 4.78
CA ALA A 379 14.58 4.84 5.41
C ALA A 379 15.66 5.87 5.07
N TYR A 380 16.41 6.29 6.08
CA TYR A 380 17.45 7.30 5.94
C TYR A 380 18.84 6.67 6.09
N ASP A 381 19.69 6.87 5.10
CA ASP A 381 21.12 6.55 5.15
C ASP A 381 21.91 7.82 5.51
N ALA A 382 22.34 7.90 6.77
CA ALA A 382 23.14 9.01 7.26
C ALA A 382 24.57 9.07 6.65
N THR A 383 25.08 7.97 6.10
CA THR A 383 26.43 7.92 5.52
C THR A 383 26.49 8.59 4.15
N THR A 384 25.37 8.59 3.43
CA THR A 384 25.24 9.18 2.09
C THR A 384 24.29 10.36 2.03
N ASP A 385 23.63 10.69 3.16
CA ASP A 385 22.54 11.67 3.25
C ASP A 385 21.45 11.40 2.19
N ARG A 386 21.01 10.14 2.14
CA ARG A 386 19.97 9.66 1.22
C ARG A 386 18.75 9.19 2.00
N LEU A 387 17.58 9.60 1.52
CA LEU A 387 16.29 9.17 2.04
C LEU A 387 15.59 8.35 0.94
N TYR A 388 15.21 7.12 1.28
CA TYR A 388 14.48 6.21 0.41
C TYR A 388 13.03 6.17 0.88
N VAL A 389 12.07 6.28 -0.04
CA VAL A 389 10.64 6.34 0.28
C VAL A 389 9.90 5.31 -0.54
N SER A 390 9.21 4.35 0.10
CA SER A 390 8.39 3.38 -0.61
C SER A 390 7.06 3.97 -1.00
N HIS A 391 6.59 3.63 -2.19
CA HIS A 391 5.28 3.98 -2.68
C HIS A 391 4.44 2.73 -2.92
N TRP A 392 3.49 2.53 -2.03
CA TRP A 392 2.58 1.38 -2.10
C TRP A 392 1.74 1.39 -3.37
N GLY A 393 1.34 2.59 -3.83
CA GLY A 393 0.37 2.78 -4.91
C GLY A 393 0.92 2.47 -6.30
N ASP A 394 2.14 2.91 -6.60
CA ASP A 394 2.75 2.87 -7.95
C ASP A 394 3.98 1.95 -8.07
N HIS A 395 4.34 1.22 -7.01
CA HIS A 395 5.42 0.22 -6.99
C HIS A 395 6.81 0.82 -7.22
N GLU A 396 7.05 1.99 -6.63
CA GLU A 396 8.30 2.71 -6.78
C GLU A 396 8.97 3.02 -5.44
N ILE A 397 10.27 3.30 -5.51
CA ILE A 397 11.05 3.92 -4.44
C ILE A 397 11.57 5.26 -4.93
N ASP A 398 11.21 6.34 -4.24
CA ASP A 398 11.87 7.65 -4.41
C ASP A 398 13.19 7.70 -3.64
N ILE A 399 14.20 8.32 -4.25
CA ILE A 399 15.48 8.65 -3.62
C ILE A 399 15.57 10.18 -3.51
N LEU A 400 15.66 10.66 -2.29
CA LEU A 400 15.75 12.09 -1.97
C LEU A 400 17.08 12.39 -1.26
N GLN A 401 17.57 13.61 -1.38
CA GLN A 401 18.62 14.15 -0.53
C GLN A 401 18.01 14.40 0.85
N GLY A 402 18.52 13.76 1.91
CA GLY A 402 17.89 13.81 3.23
C GLY A 402 17.92 15.22 3.84
N SER A 403 19.04 15.92 3.77
CA SER A 403 19.20 17.27 4.33
C SER A 403 18.31 18.35 3.70
N THR A 404 17.88 18.16 2.45
CA THR A 404 17.15 19.20 1.68
C THR A 404 15.80 18.75 1.15
N LEU A 405 15.46 17.46 1.28
CA LEU A 405 14.33 16.80 0.59
C LEU A 405 14.37 16.93 -0.95
N THR A 406 15.51 17.25 -1.55
CA THR A 406 15.63 17.37 -3.00
C THR A 406 15.45 15.99 -3.66
N PRO A 407 14.52 15.82 -4.62
CA PRO A 407 14.43 14.60 -5.41
C PRO A 407 15.71 14.36 -6.20
N LEU A 408 16.26 13.15 -6.10
CA LEU A 408 17.49 12.76 -6.79
C LEU A 408 17.23 11.76 -7.90
N ASP A 409 16.44 10.73 -7.60
CA ASP A 409 16.21 9.62 -8.50
C ASP A 409 15.01 8.78 -8.04
N ARG A 410 14.61 7.80 -8.86
CA ARG A 410 13.50 6.89 -8.60
C ARG A 410 13.75 5.56 -9.31
N PHE A 411 13.23 4.47 -8.76
CA PHE A 411 13.21 3.18 -9.44
C PHE A 411 12.02 2.32 -9.03
N THR A 412 11.67 1.37 -9.89
CA THR A 412 10.54 0.46 -9.67
C THR A 412 10.94 -0.77 -8.87
N THR A 413 9.96 -1.32 -8.16
CA THR A 413 10.07 -2.60 -7.45
C THR A 413 9.24 -3.68 -8.15
N PRO A 414 9.62 -4.97 -8.05
CA PRO A 414 8.83 -6.07 -8.64
C PRO A 414 7.39 -6.18 -8.13
N GLY A 415 7.10 -5.55 -6.99
CA GLY A 415 5.79 -5.57 -6.35
C GLY A 415 5.61 -4.36 -5.44
N ARG A 416 4.54 -4.34 -4.64
CA ARG A 416 4.19 -3.19 -3.78
C ARG A 416 5.18 -3.04 -2.61
N PRO A 417 6.04 -2.01 -2.61
CA PRO A 417 6.99 -1.79 -1.55
C PRO A 417 6.27 -1.24 -0.32
N TYR A 418 6.50 -1.86 0.83
CA TYR A 418 5.85 -1.51 2.09
C TYR A 418 6.83 -0.88 3.06
N ALA A 419 7.50 -1.69 3.89
CA ALA A 419 8.58 -1.25 4.77
C ALA A 419 9.93 -1.39 4.06
N LEU A 420 10.90 -0.54 4.41
CA LEU A 420 12.26 -0.61 3.85
C LEU A 420 13.32 -0.22 4.87
N ALA A 421 14.52 -0.76 4.72
CA ALA A 421 15.68 -0.39 5.52
C ALA A 421 16.96 -0.45 4.69
N VAL A 422 17.90 0.44 5.02
CA VAL A 422 19.21 0.51 4.38
C VAL A 422 20.26 -0.16 5.27
N ASN A 423 21.09 -1.02 4.69
CA ASN A 423 22.35 -1.41 5.29
C ASN A 423 23.45 -0.46 4.77
N PRO A 424 23.86 0.55 5.55
CA PRO A 424 24.84 1.53 5.10
C PRO A 424 26.25 0.93 4.91
N LEU A 425 26.57 -0.16 5.62
CA LEU A 425 27.88 -0.82 5.53
C LEU A 425 28.08 -1.54 4.21
N LYS A 426 26.99 -2.06 3.65
CA LYS A 426 26.99 -2.79 2.37
C LYS A 426 26.41 -1.98 1.23
N GLN A 427 25.89 -0.79 1.51
CA GLN A 427 25.12 0.04 0.57
C GLN A 427 24.04 -0.81 -0.12
N ARG A 428 23.18 -1.42 0.70
CA ARG A 428 22.07 -2.25 0.22
C ARG A 428 20.75 -1.76 0.77
N LEU A 429 19.74 -1.73 -0.07
CA LEU A 429 18.36 -1.46 0.33
C LEU A 429 17.59 -2.77 0.41
N PHE A 430 16.93 -3.01 1.52
CA PHE A 430 15.98 -4.09 1.72
C PHE A 430 14.58 -3.52 1.71
N VAL A 431 13.70 -4.10 0.89
CA VAL A 431 12.33 -3.64 0.69
C VAL A 431 11.39 -4.82 0.91
N VAL A 432 10.45 -4.67 1.83
CA VAL A 432 9.37 -5.64 2.07
C VAL A 432 8.31 -5.45 0.99
N GLY A 433 8.13 -6.46 0.14
CA GLY A 433 7.09 -6.53 -0.88
C GLY A 433 5.87 -7.29 -0.35
N ALA A 434 4.97 -6.60 0.36
CA ALA A 434 3.91 -7.29 1.13
C ALA A 434 2.91 -8.05 0.25
N ALA A 435 2.59 -7.56 -0.96
CA ALA A 435 1.67 -8.25 -1.87
C ALA A 435 2.28 -9.49 -2.57
N ASN A 436 3.59 -9.68 -2.45
CA ASN A 436 4.33 -10.72 -3.18
C ASN A 436 5.04 -11.68 -2.23
N ASP A 437 4.80 -11.55 -0.92
CA ASP A 437 5.45 -12.31 0.13
C ASP A 437 6.96 -12.40 -0.11
N ALA A 438 7.61 -11.26 -0.32
CA ALA A 438 9.02 -11.21 -0.69
C ALA A 438 9.76 -10.05 -0.04
N ILE A 439 11.08 -10.20 0.06
CA ILE A 439 12.00 -9.10 0.34
C ILE A 439 12.87 -8.87 -0.89
N TYR A 440 12.81 -7.67 -1.45
CA TYR A 440 13.65 -7.23 -2.55
C TYR A 440 14.93 -6.61 -2.01
N VAL A 441 16.05 -6.96 -2.63
CA VAL A 441 17.37 -6.48 -2.25
C VAL A 441 17.95 -5.70 -3.43
N TYR A 442 18.35 -4.46 -3.18
CA TYR A 442 19.00 -3.60 -4.17
C TYR A 442 20.41 -3.23 -3.74
N GLU A 443 21.33 -3.22 -4.69
CA GLU A 443 22.63 -2.55 -4.53
C GLU A 443 22.47 -1.04 -4.72
N LEU A 444 23.11 -0.25 -3.85
CA LEU A 444 23.15 1.20 -3.92
C LEU A 444 24.59 1.67 -4.22
N PRO A 445 24.76 2.75 -5.00
CA PRO A 445 23.72 3.57 -5.63
C PRO A 445 23.28 3.07 -7.02
N SER A 446 23.74 1.90 -7.46
CA SER A 446 23.49 1.36 -8.81
C SER A 446 22.02 1.02 -9.07
N LYS A 447 21.24 0.78 -7.99
CA LYS A 447 19.84 0.32 -8.02
C LYS A 447 19.68 -1.05 -8.68
N ILE A 448 20.76 -1.82 -8.76
CA ILE A 448 20.71 -3.17 -9.32
C ILE A 448 19.92 -4.06 -8.35
N HIS A 449 18.84 -4.64 -8.84
CA HIS A 449 18.09 -5.64 -8.12
C HIS A 449 18.92 -6.93 -7.99
N LEU A 450 19.37 -7.23 -6.77
CA LEU A 450 20.25 -8.36 -6.47
C LEU A 450 19.49 -9.66 -6.24
N ALA A 451 18.35 -9.58 -5.53
CA ALA A 451 17.59 -10.77 -5.15
C ALA A 451 16.14 -10.42 -4.73
N SER A 452 15.23 -11.34 -5.02
CA SER A 452 13.92 -11.47 -4.36
C SER A 452 13.96 -12.69 -3.43
N LEU A 453 13.89 -12.46 -2.13
CA LEU A 453 13.82 -13.52 -1.13
C LEU A 453 12.35 -13.81 -0.84
N ALA A 454 11.87 -14.99 -1.25
CA ALA A 454 10.52 -15.43 -0.93
C ALA A 454 10.35 -15.62 0.59
N MET A 455 9.21 -15.20 1.10
CA MET A 455 8.81 -15.24 2.50
C MET A 455 7.55 -16.10 2.64
N GLN A 456 7.25 -16.50 3.87
CA GLN A 456 5.89 -16.95 4.18
C GLN A 456 4.94 -15.74 4.09
N PRO A 457 3.62 -15.96 3.95
CA PRO A 457 2.63 -14.90 3.90
C PRO A 457 2.89 -13.81 4.95
N ILE A 458 3.23 -12.62 4.45
CA ILE A 458 3.62 -11.47 5.29
C ILE A 458 2.38 -10.88 5.95
N GLY A 459 1.22 -11.13 5.35
CA GLY A 459 -0.09 -10.60 5.71
C GLY A 459 -0.58 -9.57 4.72
N ASP A 460 -1.90 -9.30 4.77
CA ASP A 460 -2.57 -8.27 3.98
C ASP A 460 -1.97 -6.85 4.16
N ALA A 461 -2.60 -5.82 3.59
CA ALA A 461 -2.14 -4.42 3.64
C ALA A 461 -1.86 -3.86 5.06
N HIS A 462 -2.20 -4.60 6.12
CA HIS A 462 -1.88 -4.28 7.50
C HIS A 462 -0.74 -5.12 8.11
N GLY A 463 -0.31 -6.23 7.51
CA GLY A 463 0.70 -7.17 8.04
C GLY A 463 2.17 -6.70 7.92
N GLY A 464 2.98 -6.95 8.95
CA GLY A 464 4.45 -6.85 8.90
C GLY A 464 5.01 -5.44 8.62
N GLN A 465 4.79 -4.49 9.56
CA GLN A 465 5.11 -3.06 9.39
C GLN A 465 6.55 -2.67 9.71
N GLY A 466 7.43 -3.63 9.93
CA GLY A 466 8.77 -3.38 10.43
C GLY A 466 9.83 -4.02 9.55
N ILE A 467 10.99 -3.40 9.54
CA ILE A 467 12.24 -4.03 9.11
C ILE A 467 13.35 -3.33 9.88
N ALA A 468 14.25 -4.12 10.45
CA ALA A 468 15.40 -3.58 11.19
C ALA A 468 16.67 -4.27 10.73
N ILE A 469 17.77 -3.52 10.70
CA ILE A 469 19.09 -4.02 10.29
C ILE A 469 20.10 -3.71 11.38
N ALA A 470 20.84 -4.73 11.84
CA ALA A 470 22.04 -4.55 12.66
C ALA A 470 23.03 -5.68 12.40
N ASN A 471 24.33 -5.37 12.43
CA ASN A 471 25.40 -6.37 12.29
C ASN A 471 25.27 -7.25 11.04
N ASN A 472 24.83 -6.67 9.90
CA ASN A 472 24.51 -7.38 8.66
C ASN A 472 23.42 -8.46 8.80
N LEU A 473 22.58 -8.37 9.83
CA LEU A 473 21.36 -9.15 9.97
C LEU A 473 20.16 -8.23 9.72
N VAL A 474 19.22 -8.74 8.94
CA VAL A 474 17.96 -8.10 8.60
C VAL A 474 16.84 -8.87 9.27
N TYR A 475 16.02 -8.17 10.03
CA TYR A 475 14.93 -8.74 10.83
C TYR A 475 13.62 -8.26 10.25
N VAL A 476 12.78 -9.20 9.81
CA VAL A 476 11.48 -8.90 9.22
C VAL A 476 10.39 -9.65 9.99
N PRO A 477 9.48 -8.94 10.68
CA PRO A 477 8.31 -9.50 11.32
C PRO A 477 7.29 -9.95 10.28
N ILE A 478 6.86 -11.20 10.37
CA ILE A 478 5.91 -11.84 9.46
C ILE A 478 4.61 -12.06 10.23
N TYR A 479 3.59 -11.27 9.88
CA TYR A 479 2.39 -11.08 10.69
C TYR A 479 1.59 -12.38 10.82
N GLU A 480 1.13 -12.93 9.68
CA GLU A 480 0.26 -14.11 9.66
C GLU A 480 0.98 -15.36 10.18
N SER A 481 2.26 -15.47 9.83
CA SER A 481 3.07 -16.63 10.19
C SER A 481 3.69 -16.54 11.59
N ARG A 482 3.39 -15.48 12.37
CA ARG A 482 3.79 -15.29 13.78
C ARG A 482 5.26 -15.57 14.07
N HIS A 483 6.14 -15.00 13.26
CA HIS A 483 7.58 -15.10 13.50
C HIS A 483 8.31 -13.85 13.03
N VAL A 484 9.56 -13.72 13.45
CA VAL A 484 10.53 -12.80 12.83
C VAL A 484 11.49 -13.62 11.98
N SER A 485 11.54 -13.34 10.69
CA SER A 485 12.56 -13.90 9.81
C SER A 485 13.87 -13.14 9.96
N VAL A 486 14.96 -13.90 10.02
CA VAL A 486 16.31 -13.37 10.11
C VAL A 486 17.06 -13.72 8.83
N ILE A 487 17.52 -12.68 8.14
CA ILE A 487 18.27 -12.77 6.90
C ILE A 487 19.67 -12.23 7.15
N HIS A 488 20.65 -12.90 6.57
CA HIS A 488 22.03 -12.48 6.63
C HIS A 488 22.41 -11.75 5.36
N ASP A 489 22.73 -10.47 5.51
CA ASP A 489 23.31 -9.63 4.48
C ASP A 489 24.83 -9.86 4.36
N GLN A 490 25.24 -11.11 4.12
CA GLN A 490 26.62 -11.41 3.74
C GLN A 490 26.73 -12.41 2.61
N CYS A 491 27.93 -12.37 2.01
CA CYS A 491 28.77 -13.54 1.76
C CYS A 491 30.14 -13.26 2.41
N PRO A 492 30.92 -14.30 2.75
CA PRO A 492 32.22 -14.19 3.45
C PRO A 492 33.17 -13.12 2.92
#